data_AF-A0A958DBI3-F1
#
_entry.id   AF-A0A958DBI3-F1
#
_cell.length_a   1.000
_cell.length_b   1.000
_cell.length_c   1.000
_cell.angle_alpha   90.00
_cell.angle_beta   90.00
_cell.angle_gamma   90.00
#
_symmetry.space_group_name_H-M   'P 1'
#
loop_
_entity.id
_entity.type
_entity.pdbx_description
1 polymer ?
#
loop_
_entity_poly.entity_id
_entity_poly.type
_entity_poly.pdbx_seq_one_letter_code
_entity_poly.pdbx_strand_id
1 'polypeptide(L)'
;MSPSPGRFAALQHRDYRLVWGGNFVSVIGTQMQFVAINWHVYKLLEGTALSFNLLGRQVSLNAEALGLGGVGLARIIPIFFFALVGGAMADVVNRRKLLILTNSAAAGFAAVLAVLSFQQRDTVWVVYLLTAAGAATSAFSSPAFQSIVPNLVPATDLTNAISLNSIVRQVATIVGPVMAGLLLAKTNVGWVYALNALSFVAIVAALALIHYRAGPAAIGTGLGLSAILEGWRFVRGARIIWGSM
;
A
#
# COMPACT_ATOMS: atom_id res chain seq x y z
N MET A 1 28.11 7.12 -30.28
CA MET A 1 28.02 7.60 -28.88
C MET A 1 26.55 7.64 -28.50
N SER A 2 26.08 6.68 -27.72
CA SER A 2 24.73 6.74 -27.15
C SER A 2 24.66 7.93 -26.18
N PRO A 3 23.67 8.82 -26.29
CA PRO A 3 23.56 9.97 -25.39
C PRO A 3 23.47 9.46 -23.94
N SER A 4 24.16 10.13 -23.02
CA SER A 4 24.07 9.81 -21.60
C SER A 4 22.59 9.85 -21.19
N PRO A 5 22.07 8.83 -20.50
CA PRO A 5 20.69 8.84 -20.06
C PRO A 5 20.49 10.07 -19.17
N GLY A 6 19.71 11.04 -19.65
CA GLY A 6 19.44 12.26 -18.92
C GLY A 6 18.88 11.93 -17.54
N ARG A 7 19.17 12.77 -16.52
CA ARG A 7 18.75 12.54 -15.13
C ARG A 7 17.24 12.25 -14.95
N PHE A 8 16.42 12.64 -15.92
CA PHE A 8 14.97 12.45 -15.97
C PHE A 8 14.48 11.74 -17.25
N ALA A 9 15.31 10.90 -17.87
CA ALA A 9 14.98 10.20 -19.12
C ALA A 9 13.64 9.44 -19.05
N ALA A 10 13.37 8.75 -17.94
CA ALA A 10 12.12 8.02 -17.76
C ALA A 10 10.87 8.93 -17.82
N LEU A 11 10.95 10.18 -17.33
CA LEU A 11 9.83 11.14 -17.33
C LEU A 11 9.51 11.70 -18.73
N GLN A 12 10.36 11.46 -19.73
CA GLN A 12 10.06 11.83 -21.11
C GLN A 12 8.95 10.96 -21.70
N HIS A 13 8.82 9.71 -21.22
CA HIS A 13 7.75 8.81 -21.62
C HIS A 13 6.42 9.23 -20.98
N ARG A 14 5.46 9.66 -21.82
CA ARG A 14 4.16 10.20 -21.37
C ARG A 14 3.46 9.28 -20.37
N ASP A 15 3.37 8.00 -20.69
CA ASP A 15 2.59 7.04 -19.90
C ASP A 15 3.26 6.73 -18.56
N TYR A 16 4.60 6.62 -18.53
CA TYR A 16 5.35 6.55 -17.28
C TYR A 16 5.16 7.83 -16.45
N ARG A 17 5.27 9.03 -17.04
CA ARG A 17 5.11 10.30 -16.33
C ARG A 17 3.73 10.44 -15.69
N LEU A 18 2.67 10.02 -16.38
CA LEU A 18 1.30 10.02 -15.83
C LEU A 18 1.20 9.08 -14.62
N VAL A 19 1.61 7.83 -14.76
CA VAL A 19 1.55 6.83 -13.68
C VAL A 19 2.45 7.23 -12.50
N TRP A 20 3.65 7.74 -12.78
CA TRP A 20 4.58 8.22 -11.77
C TRP A 20 4.01 9.40 -10.98
N GLY A 21 3.42 10.39 -11.67
CA GLY A 21 2.80 11.55 -11.02
C GLY A 21 1.60 11.17 -10.16
N GLY A 22 0.71 10.32 -10.68
CA GLY A 22 -0.42 9.79 -9.90
C GLY A 22 0.04 8.98 -8.68
N ASN A 23 1.07 8.15 -8.85
CA ASN A 23 1.63 7.33 -7.78
C ASN A 23 2.31 8.20 -6.72
N PHE A 24 3.01 9.27 -7.12
CA PHE A 24 3.61 10.21 -6.18
C PHE A 24 2.57 10.82 -5.24
N VAL A 25 1.45 11.31 -5.79
CA VAL A 25 0.35 11.86 -5.00
C VAL A 25 -0.27 10.79 -4.09
N SER A 26 -0.51 9.59 -4.62
CA SER A 26 -1.10 8.46 -3.87
C SER A 26 -0.23 7.97 -2.71
N VAL A 27 1.10 7.88 -2.90
CA VAL A 27 2.02 7.44 -1.84
C VAL A 27 2.10 8.49 -0.73
N ILE A 28 2.08 9.78 -1.07
CA ILE A 28 1.99 10.85 -0.06
C ILE A 28 0.70 10.72 0.75
N GLY A 29 -0.45 10.58 0.09
CA GLY A 29 -1.74 10.39 0.76
C GLY A 29 -1.74 9.17 1.68
N THR A 30 -1.15 8.05 1.21
CA THR A 30 -1.06 6.81 1.98
C THR A 30 -0.21 7.00 3.24
N GLN A 31 0.91 7.73 3.14
CA GLN A 31 1.75 8.05 4.29
C GLN A 31 1.05 9.00 5.28
N MET A 32 0.28 9.96 4.78
CA MET A 32 -0.56 10.80 5.64
C MET A 32 -1.59 9.96 6.39
N GLN A 33 -2.30 9.08 5.68
CA GLN A 33 -3.31 8.20 6.27
C GLN A 33 -2.70 7.27 7.31
N PHE A 34 -1.47 6.78 7.11
CA PHE A 34 -0.80 5.95 8.11
C PHE A 34 -0.60 6.69 9.44
N VAL A 35 -0.15 7.95 9.40
CA VAL A 35 -0.02 8.79 10.61
C VAL A 35 -1.39 9.06 11.22
N ALA A 36 -2.38 9.40 10.40
CA ALA A 36 -3.74 9.65 10.85
C ALA A 36 -4.37 8.43 11.55
N ILE A 37 -4.20 7.22 11.04
CA ILE A 37 -4.71 6.00 11.70
C ILE A 37 -4.10 5.82 13.09
N ASN A 38 -2.78 5.98 13.24
CA ASN A 38 -2.13 5.84 14.54
C ASN A 38 -2.63 6.89 15.53
N TRP A 39 -2.68 8.16 15.11
CA TRP A 39 -3.23 9.24 15.93
C TRP A 39 -4.69 9.00 16.31
N HIS A 40 -5.49 8.52 15.37
CA HIS A 40 -6.91 8.32 15.56
C HIS A 40 -7.21 7.16 16.52
N VAL A 41 -6.51 6.03 16.39
CA VAL A 41 -6.63 4.91 17.33
C VAL A 41 -6.17 5.32 18.73
N TYR A 42 -5.10 6.12 18.83
CA TYR A 42 -4.69 6.73 20.09
C TYR A 42 -5.83 7.55 20.71
N LYS A 43 -6.43 8.49 19.97
CA LYS A 43 -7.55 9.33 20.47
C LYS A 43 -8.80 8.53 20.84
N LEU A 44 -9.10 7.44 20.14
CA LEU A 44 -10.25 6.58 20.44
C LEU A 44 -10.05 5.73 21.72
N LEU A 45 -8.81 5.44 22.09
CA LEU A 45 -8.46 4.62 23.25
C LEU A 45 -7.89 5.44 24.41
N GLU A 46 -7.76 6.75 24.22
CA GLU A 46 -7.16 7.66 25.18
C GLU A 46 -7.88 7.59 26.53
N GLY A 47 -7.13 7.38 27.62
CA GLY A 47 -7.68 7.26 28.96
C GLY A 47 -8.44 5.94 29.24
N THR A 48 -8.38 4.97 28.33
CA THR A 48 -9.00 3.65 28.50
C THR A 48 -7.96 2.64 29.02
N ALA A 49 -8.31 1.92 30.10
CA ALA A 49 -7.51 0.81 30.61
C ALA A 49 -8.17 -0.52 30.25
N LEU A 50 -7.42 -1.42 29.61
CA LEU A 50 -7.87 -2.79 29.33
C LEU A 50 -7.43 -3.68 30.49
N SER A 51 -8.40 -4.14 31.28
CA SER A 51 -8.18 -5.10 32.35
C SER A 51 -8.66 -6.48 31.94
N PHE A 52 -7.79 -7.48 32.03
CA PHE A 52 -8.17 -8.88 31.83
C PHE A 52 -7.47 -9.78 32.84
N ASN A 53 -8.08 -10.93 33.14
CA ASN A 53 -7.47 -11.93 34.00
C ASN A 53 -6.58 -12.84 33.15
N LEU A 54 -5.29 -12.89 33.46
CA LEU A 54 -4.34 -13.79 32.82
C LEU A 54 -3.65 -14.63 33.89
N LEU A 55 -3.82 -15.96 33.83
CA LEU A 55 -3.25 -16.91 34.80
C LEU A 55 -3.60 -16.57 36.27
N GLY A 56 -4.84 -16.14 36.53
CA GLY A 56 -5.29 -15.76 37.87
C GLY A 56 -4.83 -14.37 38.33
N ARG A 57 -4.02 -13.66 37.54
CA ARG A 57 -3.56 -12.30 37.82
C ARG A 57 -4.33 -11.30 36.98
N GLN A 58 -4.85 -10.26 37.63
CA GLN A 58 -5.48 -9.14 36.91
C GLN A 58 -4.38 -8.28 36.31
N VAL A 59 -4.30 -8.25 34.99
CA VAL A 59 -3.35 -7.44 34.23
C VAL A 59 -4.11 -6.25 33.67
N SER A 60 -3.68 -5.05 34.02
CA SER A 60 -4.20 -3.79 33.47
C SER A 60 -3.15 -3.22 32.50
N LEU A 61 -3.53 -3.06 31.25
CA LEU A 61 -2.67 -2.50 30.19
C LEU A 61 -3.29 -1.23 29.65
N ASN A 62 -2.42 -0.29 29.26
CA ASN A 62 -2.84 0.93 28.56
C ASN A 62 -3.42 0.53 27.20
N ALA A 63 -4.72 0.80 27.00
CA ALA A 63 -5.42 0.38 25.80
C ALA A 63 -4.82 1.03 24.54
N GLU A 64 -4.31 2.26 24.66
CA GLU A 64 -3.62 2.99 23.59
C GLU A 64 -2.44 2.20 23.02
N ALA A 65 -1.55 1.68 23.87
CA ALA A 65 -0.36 0.94 23.44
C ALA A 65 -0.74 -0.37 22.72
N LEU A 66 -1.72 -1.09 23.26
CA LEU A 66 -2.27 -2.28 22.62
C LEU A 66 -2.96 -1.95 21.30
N GLY A 67 -3.65 -0.81 21.24
CA GLY A 67 -4.35 -0.37 20.05
C GLY A 67 -3.40 -0.05 18.89
N LEU A 68 -2.31 0.66 19.19
CA LEU A 68 -1.26 0.93 18.20
C LEU A 68 -0.61 -0.38 17.70
N GLY A 69 -0.40 -1.36 18.59
CA GLY A 69 0.01 -2.72 18.20
C GLY A 69 -1.02 -3.40 17.28
N GLY A 70 -2.31 -3.23 17.57
CA GLY A 70 -3.43 -3.71 16.77
C GLY A 70 -3.46 -3.13 15.36
N VAL A 71 -3.13 -1.84 15.18
CA VAL A 71 -2.97 -1.23 13.85
C VAL A 71 -1.89 -1.97 13.04
N GLY A 72 -0.75 -2.26 13.67
CA GLY A 72 0.33 -3.02 13.05
C GLY A 72 -0.13 -4.40 12.55
N LEU A 73 -0.82 -5.14 13.43
CA LEU A 73 -1.40 -6.44 13.09
C LEU A 73 -2.42 -6.35 11.96
N ALA A 74 -3.33 -5.38 12.03
CA ALA A 74 -4.34 -5.15 11.00
C ALA A 74 -3.71 -4.90 9.62
N ARG A 75 -2.50 -4.31 9.56
CA ARG A 75 -1.78 -4.11 8.28
C ARG A 75 -1.01 -5.34 7.83
N ILE A 76 -0.30 -6.00 8.75
CA ILE A 76 0.62 -7.09 8.39
C ILE A 76 -0.14 -8.38 8.07
N ILE A 77 -1.18 -8.71 8.85
CA ILE A 77 -1.93 -9.96 8.70
C ILE A 77 -2.46 -10.13 7.27
N PRO A 78 -3.22 -9.16 6.70
CA PRO A 78 -3.74 -9.32 5.34
C PRO A 78 -2.62 -9.40 4.31
N ILE A 79 -1.56 -8.60 4.44
CA ILE A 79 -0.43 -8.66 3.52
C ILE A 79 0.21 -10.05 3.54
N PHE A 80 0.41 -10.63 4.73
CA PHE A 80 0.97 -11.97 4.87
C PHE A 80 0.11 -13.04 4.18
N PHE A 81 -1.20 -13.04 4.41
CA PHE A 81 -2.11 -14.02 3.82
C PHE A 81 -2.30 -13.82 2.31
N PHE A 82 -2.28 -12.58 1.82
CA PHE A 82 -2.54 -12.26 0.41
C PHE A 82 -1.28 -12.03 -0.42
N ALA A 83 -0.07 -11.98 0.15
CA ALA A 83 1.17 -11.70 -0.61
C ALA A 83 1.39 -12.70 -1.75
N LEU A 84 1.21 -13.99 -1.46
CA LEU A 84 1.43 -15.05 -2.45
C LEU A 84 0.37 -15.03 -3.56
N VAL A 85 -0.89 -14.82 -3.19
CA VAL A 85 -2.00 -14.69 -4.13
C VAL A 85 -1.84 -13.43 -4.97
N GLY A 86 -1.41 -12.32 -4.36
CA GLY A 86 -1.18 -11.05 -5.01
C GLY A 86 -0.07 -11.11 -6.06
N GLY A 87 1.04 -11.79 -5.76
CA GLY A 87 2.10 -12.07 -6.73
C GLY A 87 1.59 -12.89 -7.91
N ALA A 88 0.97 -14.04 -7.64
CA ALA A 88 0.45 -14.92 -8.69
C ALA A 88 -0.60 -14.22 -9.58
N MET A 89 -1.48 -13.40 -8.99
CA MET A 89 -2.45 -12.60 -9.75
C MET A 89 -1.79 -11.52 -10.62
N ALA A 90 -0.71 -10.87 -10.14
CA ALA A 90 -0.02 -9.83 -10.89
C ALA A 90 0.67 -10.34 -12.17
N ASP A 91 0.95 -11.65 -12.22
CA ASP A 91 1.60 -12.30 -13.36
C ASP A 91 0.61 -12.70 -14.46
N VAL A 92 -0.61 -13.10 -14.08
CA VAL A 92 -1.62 -13.62 -15.01
C VAL A 92 -2.70 -12.60 -15.40
N VAL A 93 -3.01 -11.64 -14.51
CA VAL A 93 -4.06 -10.65 -14.76
C VAL A 93 -3.47 -9.42 -15.44
N ASN A 94 -4.30 -8.72 -16.23
CA ASN A 94 -3.94 -7.41 -16.77
C ASN A 94 -3.62 -6.44 -15.61
N ARG A 95 -2.33 -6.10 -15.48
CA ARG A 95 -1.76 -5.28 -14.39
C ARG A 95 -2.43 -3.92 -14.26
N ARG A 96 -2.77 -3.26 -15.37
CA ARG A 96 -3.51 -1.99 -15.36
C ARG A 96 -4.89 -2.15 -14.73
N LYS A 97 -5.65 -3.18 -15.11
CA LYS A 97 -6.98 -3.44 -14.53
C LYS A 97 -6.89 -3.76 -13.04
N LEU A 98 -5.92 -4.59 -12.65
CA LEU A 98 -5.69 -4.94 -11.24
C LEU A 98 -5.34 -3.70 -10.40
N LEU A 99 -4.48 -2.82 -10.92
CA LEU A 99 -4.14 -1.56 -10.26
C LEU A 99 -5.34 -0.61 -10.15
N ILE A 100 -6.16 -0.46 -11.20
CA ILE A 100 -7.37 0.36 -11.14
C ILE A 100 -8.32 -0.19 -10.08
N LEU A 101 -8.58 -1.50 -10.06
CA LEU A 101 -9.49 -2.12 -9.10
C LEU A 101 -9.01 -1.94 -7.65
N THR A 102 -7.74 -2.26 -7.39
CA THR A 102 -7.17 -2.19 -6.04
C THR A 102 -7.09 -0.76 -5.51
N ASN A 103 -6.66 0.21 -6.33
CA ASN A 103 -6.63 1.61 -5.93
C ASN A 103 -8.04 2.19 -5.78
N SER A 104 -9.01 1.76 -6.58
CA SER A 104 -10.42 2.18 -6.42
C SER A 104 -11.01 1.63 -5.12
N ALA A 105 -10.72 0.38 -4.78
CA ALA A 105 -11.13 -0.22 -3.50
C ALA A 105 -10.48 0.52 -2.31
N ALA A 106 -9.17 0.81 -2.39
CA ALA A 106 -8.46 1.60 -1.38
C ALA A 106 -9.05 3.02 -1.22
N ALA A 107 -9.40 3.68 -2.34
CA ALA A 107 -10.11 4.95 -2.33
C ALA A 107 -11.46 4.84 -1.60
N GLY A 108 -12.21 3.78 -1.87
CA GLY A 108 -13.48 3.48 -1.19
C GLY A 108 -13.31 3.31 0.32
N PHE A 109 -12.33 2.52 0.77
CA PHE A 109 -12.07 2.32 2.20
C PHE A 109 -11.64 3.62 2.88
N ALA A 110 -10.78 4.42 2.25
CA ALA A 110 -10.38 5.74 2.74
C ALA A 110 -11.58 6.71 2.80
N ALA A 111 -12.47 6.68 1.80
CA ALA A 111 -13.68 7.50 1.79
C ALA A 111 -14.67 7.09 2.90
N VAL A 112 -14.86 5.79 3.13
CA VAL A 112 -15.68 5.29 4.24
C VAL A 112 -15.10 5.74 5.58
N LEU A 113 -13.79 5.62 5.78
CA LEU A 113 -13.11 6.15 6.98
C LEU A 113 -13.36 7.65 7.13
N ALA A 114 -13.21 8.43 6.06
CA ALA A 114 -13.45 9.88 6.10
C ALA A 114 -14.89 10.21 6.53
N VAL A 115 -15.89 9.57 5.93
CA VAL A 115 -17.31 9.79 6.24
C VAL A 115 -17.62 9.42 7.69
N LEU A 116 -17.16 8.27 8.15
CA LEU A 116 -17.40 7.82 9.53
C LEU A 116 -16.74 8.77 10.55
N SER A 117 -15.54 9.27 10.25
CA SER A 117 -14.85 10.24 11.11
C SER A 117 -15.48 11.62 11.10
N PHE A 118 -16.06 12.06 9.98
CA PHE A 118 -16.87 13.29 9.98
C PHE A 118 -18.15 13.14 10.80
N GLN A 119 -18.73 11.94 10.83
CA GLN A 119 -19.92 11.63 11.61
C GLN A 119 -19.63 11.32 13.08
N GLN A 120 -18.36 11.16 13.47
CA GLN A 120 -17.94 10.72 14.81
C GLN A 120 -18.60 9.38 15.21
N ARG A 121 -18.79 8.49 14.24
CA ARG A 121 -19.37 7.13 14.41
C ARG A 121 -18.32 6.03 14.22
N ASP A 122 -17.08 6.43 14.18
CA ASP A 122 -15.92 5.59 14.06
C ASP A 122 -15.61 4.86 15.36
N THR A 123 -15.31 3.57 15.24
CA THR A 123 -14.83 2.73 16.32
C THR A 123 -13.48 2.16 15.93
N VAL A 124 -12.67 1.80 16.93
CA VAL A 124 -11.35 1.18 16.72
C VAL A 124 -11.45 -0.06 15.82
N TRP A 125 -12.51 -0.86 15.99
CA TRP A 125 -12.75 -2.05 15.18
C TRP A 125 -12.99 -1.73 13.70
N VAL A 126 -13.76 -0.69 13.40
CA VAL A 126 -14.00 -0.26 12.02
C VAL A 126 -12.71 0.28 11.41
N VAL A 127 -11.91 1.03 12.18
CA VAL A 127 -10.60 1.51 11.74
C VAL A 127 -9.68 0.33 11.42
N TYR A 128 -9.63 -0.71 12.25
CA TYR A 128 -8.85 -1.92 11.96
C TYR A 128 -9.34 -2.65 10.73
N LEU A 129 -10.64 -2.86 10.59
CA LEU A 129 -11.21 -3.59 9.46
C LEU A 129 -10.93 -2.88 8.13
N LEU A 130 -11.12 -1.55 8.06
CA LEU A 130 -10.85 -0.78 6.85
C LEU A 130 -9.34 -0.63 6.58
N THR A 131 -8.52 -0.54 7.63
CA THR A 131 -7.06 -0.57 7.51
C THR A 131 -6.57 -1.92 6.97
N ALA A 132 -7.15 -3.01 7.46
CA ALA A 132 -6.85 -4.36 7.00
C ALA A 132 -7.30 -4.60 5.57
N ALA A 133 -8.50 -4.15 5.20
CA ALA A 133 -8.98 -4.20 3.83
C ALA A 133 -8.08 -3.38 2.88
N GLY A 134 -7.66 -2.17 3.30
CA GLY A 134 -6.69 -1.37 2.56
C GLY A 134 -5.34 -2.07 2.41
N ALA A 135 -4.82 -2.69 3.46
CA ALA A 135 -3.57 -3.47 3.41
C ALA A 135 -3.70 -4.73 2.54
N ALA A 136 -4.86 -5.37 2.50
CA ALA A 136 -5.12 -6.46 1.57
C ALA A 136 -4.98 -5.97 0.13
N THR A 137 -5.57 -4.83 -0.23
CA THR A 137 -5.44 -4.27 -1.60
C THR A 137 -4.00 -3.96 -1.98
N SER A 138 -3.16 -3.55 -1.01
CA SER A 138 -1.75 -3.24 -1.28
C SER A 138 -0.90 -4.48 -1.57
N ALA A 139 -1.30 -5.65 -1.05
CA ALA A 139 -0.67 -6.93 -1.36
C ALA A 139 -0.81 -7.31 -2.85
N PHE A 140 -1.87 -6.84 -3.51
CA PHE A 140 -2.07 -7.03 -4.96
C PHE A 140 -1.48 -5.87 -5.78
N SER A 141 -1.66 -4.62 -5.32
CA SER A 141 -1.22 -3.45 -6.08
C SER A 141 0.30 -3.31 -6.13
N SER A 142 1.02 -3.70 -5.08
CA SER A 142 2.50 -3.63 -5.03
C SER A 142 3.18 -4.44 -6.13
N PRO A 143 2.93 -5.77 -6.26
CA PRO A 143 3.53 -6.55 -7.35
C PRO A 143 3.01 -6.11 -8.72
N ALA A 144 1.72 -5.76 -8.85
CA ALA A 144 1.17 -5.27 -10.11
C ALA A 144 1.86 -3.97 -10.59
N PHE A 145 2.21 -3.07 -9.67
CA PHE A 145 2.94 -1.84 -9.98
C PHE A 145 4.39 -2.13 -10.36
N GLN A 146 5.07 -3.04 -9.66
CA GLN A 146 6.42 -3.45 -10.02
C GLN A 146 6.47 -4.05 -11.43
N SER A 147 5.43 -4.79 -11.82
CA SER A 147 5.34 -5.41 -13.15
C SER A 147 4.85 -4.45 -14.24
N ILE A 148 4.15 -3.35 -13.93
CA ILE A 148 3.72 -2.37 -14.95
C ILE A 148 4.86 -1.42 -15.33
N VAL A 149 5.72 -1.01 -14.40
CA VAL A 149 6.78 -0.02 -14.64
C VAL A 149 7.72 -0.39 -15.80
N PRO A 150 8.26 -1.62 -15.90
CA PRO A 150 9.11 -2.02 -17.03
C PRO A 150 8.41 -2.00 -18.40
N ASN A 151 7.07 -2.01 -18.43
CA ASN A 151 6.30 -1.91 -19.67
C ASN A 151 6.05 -0.46 -20.10
N LEU A 152 6.35 0.53 -19.24
CA LEU A 152 6.10 1.94 -19.50
C LEU A 152 7.35 2.71 -19.95
N VAL A 153 8.53 2.08 -19.85
CA VAL A 153 9.81 2.68 -20.22
C VAL A 153 10.68 1.66 -20.97
N PRO A 154 11.55 2.10 -21.90
CA PRO A 154 12.56 1.24 -22.51
C PRO A 154 13.53 0.69 -21.45
N ALA A 155 14.14 -0.46 -21.74
CA ALA A 155 15.12 -1.10 -20.85
C ALA A 155 16.30 -0.18 -20.48
N THR A 156 16.70 0.72 -21.39
CA THR A 156 17.76 1.72 -21.16
C THR A 156 17.42 2.73 -20.07
N ASP A 157 16.13 3.01 -19.86
CA ASP A 157 15.64 4.02 -18.91
C ASP A 157 15.08 3.37 -17.62
N LEU A 158 15.03 2.03 -17.55
CA LEU A 158 14.44 1.29 -16.44
C LEU A 158 15.12 1.61 -15.10
N THR A 159 16.45 1.67 -15.07
CA THR A 159 17.21 2.02 -13.86
C THR A 159 16.88 3.44 -13.36
N ASN A 160 16.67 4.37 -14.30
CA ASN A 160 16.23 5.73 -13.98
C ASN A 160 14.81 5.72 -13.41
N ALA A 161 13.90 4.94 -13.99
CA ALA A 161 12.53 4.78 -13.50
C ALA A 161 12.45 4.16 -12.09
N ILE A 162 13.28 3.16 -11.81
CA ILE A 162 13.37 2.54 -10.48
C ILE A 162 13.91 3.56 -9.46
N SER A 163 14.95 4.31 -9.82
CA SER A 163 15.52 5.37 -8.98
C SER A 163 14.48 6.45 -8.64
N LEU A 164 13.73 6.92 -9.63
CA LEU A 164 12.65 7.89 -9.42
C LEU A 164 11.55 7.36 -8.51
N ASN A 165 11.15 6.09 -8.64
CA ASN A 165 10.17 5.48 -7.73
C ASN A 165 10.68 5.37 -6.28
N SER A 166 11.97 5.13 -6.09
CA SER A 166 12.58 5.17 -4.75
C SER A 166 12.55 6.58 -4.16
N ILE A 167 12.87 7.61 -4.97
CA ILE A 167 12.77 9.02 -4.54
C ILE A 167 11.35 9.34 -4.09
N VAL A 168 10.32 8.94 -4.85
CA VAL A 168 8.91 9.11 -4.47
C VAL A 168 8.63 8.55 -3.07
N ARG A 169 9.08 7.32 -2.78
CA ARG A 169 8.85 6.68 -1.47
C ARG A 169 9.56 7.43 -0.34
N GLN A 170 10.81 7.84 -0.54
CA GLN A 170 11.56 8.57 0.47
C GLN A 170 10.93 9.94 0.75
N VAL A 171 10.58 10.68 -0.30
CA VAL A 171 9.91 11.98 -0.17
C VAL A 171 8.56 11.82 0.54
N ALA A 172 7.74 10.86 0.14
CA ALA A 172 6.44 10.64 0.77
C ALA A 172 6.53 10.26 2.26
N THR A 173 7.58 9.53 2.65
CA THR A 173 7.80 9.13 4.05
C THR A 173 8.13 10.33 4.94
N ILE A 174 8.62 11.43 4.37
CA ILE A 174 8.89 12.69 5.07
C ILE A 174 7.69 13.63 4.96
N VAL A 175 7.25 13.90 3.73
CA VAL A 175 6.19 14.88 3.43
C VAL A 175 4.83 14.42 3.99
N GLY A 176 4.52 13.12 3.90
CA GLY A 176 3.25 12.57 4.38
C GLY A 176 3.01 12.85 5.86
N PRO A 177 3.90 12.43 6.78
CA PRO A 177 3.76 12.73 8.19
C PRO A 177 3.71 14.22 8.52
N VAL A 178 4.50 15.05 7.84
CA VAL A 178 4.47 16.51 8.04
C VAL A 178 3.11 17.08 7.66
N MET A 179 2.58 16.75 6.49
CA MET A 179 1.27 17.22 6.06
C MET A 179 0.15 16.68 6.95
N ALA A 180 0.21 15.41 7.36
CA ALA A 180 -0.76 14.83 8.28
C ALA A 180 -0.74 15.55 9.63
N GLY A 181 0.43 15.79 10.23
CA GLY A 181 0.55 16.50 11.51
C GLY A 181 -0.02 17.91 11.44
N LEU A 182 0.31 18.67 10.39
CA LEU A 182 -0.25 20.01 10.17
C LEU A 182 -1.77 20.01 10.00
N LEU A 183 -2.31 19.02 9.30
CA LEU A 183 -3.76 18.89 9.11
C LEU A 183 -4.45 18.50 10.42
N LEU A 184 -3.94 17.47 11.10
CA LEU A 184 -4.50 17.00 12.38
C LEU A 184 -4.44 18.06 13.49
N ALA A 185 -3.47 18.97 13.45
CA ALA A 185 -3.40 20.09 14.39
C ALA A 185 -4.48 21.15 14.16
N LYS A 186 -5.01 21.26 12.93
CA LYS A 186 -5.99 22.30 12.53
C LYS A 186 -7.39 21.77 12.26
N THR A 187 -7.51 20.48 11.96
CA THR A 187 -8.74 19.83 11.51
C THR A 187 -8.92 18.46 12.16
N ASN A 188 -10.04 17.80 11.89
CA ASN A 188 -10.24 16.41 12.29
C ASN A 188 -9.48 15.42 11.37
N VAL A 189 -9.44 14.15 11.80
CA VAL A 189 -8.82 13.05 11.06
C VAL A 189 -9.52 12.74 9.73
N GLY A 190 -10.83 13.01 9.63
CA GLY A 190 -11.63 12.76 8.44
C GLY A 190 -11.09 13.48 7.19
N TRP A 191 -10.55 14.68 7.34
CA TRP A 191 -9.91 15.41 6.23
C TRP A 191 -8.66 14.72 5.69
N VAL A 192 -7.86 14.09 6.55
CA VAL A 192 -6.68 13.32 6.10
C VAL A 192 -7.12 12.11 5.28
N TYR A 193 -8.16 11.41 5.73
CA TYR A 193 -8.73 10.27 5.00
C TYR A 193 -9.36 10.70 3.67
N ALA A 194 -10.08 11.83 3.64
CA ALA A 194 -10.66 12.37 2.42
C ALA A 194 -9.59 12.75 1.38
N LEU A 195 -8.52 13.41 1.81
CA LEU A 195 -7.38 13.73 0.93
C LEU A 195 -6.70 12.47 0.41
N ASN A 196 -6.55 11.44 1.23
CA ASN A 196 -6.00 10.18 0.74
C ASN A 196 -6.94 9.49 -0.26
N ALA A 197 -8.25 9.46 -0.02
CA ALA A 197 -9.22 8.94 -0.97
C ALA A 197 -9.12 9.65 -2.33
N LEU A 198 -8.99 10.98 -2.32
CA LEU A 198 -8.77 11.77 -3.54
C LEU A 198 -7.42 11.47 -4.21
N SER A 199 -6.37 11.21 -3.42
CA SER A 199 -5.05 10.84 -3.95
C SER A 199 -5.08 9.50 -4.71
N PHE A 200 -5.90 8.55 -4.28
CA PHE A 200 -6.11 7.31 -5.01
C PHE A 200 -6.85 7.54 -6.34
N VAL A 201 -7.78 8.49 -6.40
CA VAL A 201 -8.43 8.88 -7.66
C VAL A 201 -7.39 9.41 -8.65
N ALA A 202 -6.36 10.12 -8.21
CA ALA A 202 -5.30 10.63 -9.08
C ALA A 202 -4.53 9.50 -9.78
N ILE A 203 -4.13 8.43 -9.07
CA ILE A 203 -3.46 7.28 -9.70
C ILE A 203 -4.42 6.46 -10.57
N VAL A 204 -5.70 6.31 -10.17
CA VAL A 204 -6.71 5.63 -10.99
C VAL A 204 -6.92 6.39 -12.31
N ALA A 205 -7.04 7.72 -12.27
CA ALA A 205 -7.14 8.56 -13.46
C ALA A 205 -5.90 8.47 -14.34
N ALA A 206 -4.69 8.52 -13.74
CA ALA A 206 -3.45 8.32 -14.49
C ALA A 206 -3.42 6.97 -15.22
N LEU A 207 -3.77 5.88 -14.54
CA LEU A 207 -3.88 4.55 -15.13
C LEU A 207 -5.00 4.46 -16.17
N ALA A 208 -6.07 5.23 -16.06
CA ALA A 208 -7.11 5.29 -17.08
C ALA A 208 -6.63 6.00 -18.36
N LEU A 209 -5.68 6.95 -18.26
CA LEU A 209 -5.22 7.79 -19.37
C LEU A 209 -3.99 7.26 -20.13
N ILE A 210 -3.34 6.20 -19.65
CA ILE A 210 -2.20 5.57 -20.35
C ILE A 210 -2.66 4.68 -21.52
N HIS A 211 -1.85 4.63 -22.58
CA HIS A 211 -2.04 3.73 -23.71
C HIS A 211 -1.36 2.39 -23.43
N TYR A 212 -1.91 1.66 -22.46
CA TYR A 212 -1.40 0.34 -22.11
C TYR A 212 -1.98 -0.75 -23.01
N ARG A 213 -1.15 -1.30 -23.90
CA ARG A 213 -1.41 -2.62 -24.49
C ARG A 213 -0.81 -3.65 -23.54
N ALA A 214 -1.66 -4.53 -22.99
CA ALA A 214 -1.16 -5.66 -22.21
C ALA A 214 -0.20 -6.46 -23.09
N GLY A 215 1.06 -6.60 -22.67
CA GLY A 215 1.95 -7.60 -23.26
C GLY A 215 1.30 -8.98 -23.14
N PRO A 216 1.60 -9.94 -24.03
CA PRO A 216 1.05 -11.28 -23.95
C PRO A 216 1.23 -11.79 -22.52
N ALA A 217 0.12 -12.14 -21.85
CA ALA A 217 0.19 -12.82 -20.57
C ALA A 217 1.13 -14.00 -20.76
N ALA A 218 2.09 -14.19 -19.84
CA ALA A 218 2.95 -15.36 -19.92
C ALA A 218 2.04 -16.60 -19.88
N ILE A 219 1.89 -17.26 -21.03
CA ILE A 219 1.15 -18.51 -21.12
C ILE A 219 2.05 -19.55 -20.45
N GLY A 220 1.65 -20.02 -19.28
CA GLY A 220 2.33 -21.05 -18.50
C GLY A 220 3.01 -20.46 -17.26
N THR A 221 2.69 -20.84 -16.03
CA THR A 221 2.11 -22.07 -15.48
C THR A 221 0.84 -21.74 -14.69
N GLY A 222 -0.13 -22.66 -14.64
CA GLY A 222 -1.44 -22.41 -14.04
C GLY A 222 -1.38 -21.90 -12.59
N LEU A 223 -2.39 -21.11 -12.21
CA LEU A 223 -2.76 -20.83 -10.82
C LEU A 223 -3.12 -22.15 -10.10
N GLY A 224 -2.10 -22.93 -9.75
CA GLY A 224 -2.24 -24.15 -8.99
C GLY A 224 -1.70 -23.93 -7.58
N LEU A 225 -2.46 -24.37 -6.58
CA LEU A 225 -1.93 -24.65 -5.24
C LEU A 225 -0.63 -25.48 -5.31
N SER A 226 -0.44 -26.26 -6.39
CA SER A 226 0.80 -26.95 -6.74
C SER A 226 2.01 -26.03 -6.92
N ALA A 227 1.91 -24.91 -7.64
CA ALA A 227 3.02 -23.96 -7.83
C ALA A 227 3.38 -23.23 -6.51
N ILE A 228 2.37 -22.97 -5.68
CA ILE A 228 2.52 -22.44 -4.31
C ILE A 228 3.22 -23.45 -3.40
N LEU A 229 2.79 -24.71 -3.43
CA LEU A 229 3.40 -25.82 -2.68
C LEU A 229 4.83 -26.09 -3.17
N GLU A 230 5.07 -25.99 -4.47
CA GLU A 230 6.38 -26.20 -5.09
C GLU A 230 7.35 -25.08 -4.73
N GLY A 231 6.89 -23.82 -4.70
CA GLY A 231 7.65 -22.68 -4.16
C GLY A 231 7.98 -22.85 -2.68
N TRP A 232 7.04 -23.32 -1.86
CA TRP A 232 7.29 -23.59 -0.43
C TRP A 232 8.25 -24.77 -0.22
N ARG A 233 8.17 -25.81 -1.07
CA ARG A 233 9.08 -26.96 -1.06
C ARG A 233 10.49 -26.56 -1.52
N PHE A 234 10.59 -25.65 -2.49
CA PHE A 234 11.85 -25.05 -2.93
C PHE A 234 12.52 -24.22 -1.83
N VAL A 235 11.75 -23.35 -1.15
CA VAL A 235 12.26 -22.54 -0.01
C VAL A 235 12.72 -23.42 1.15
N ARG A 236 12.01 -24.51 1.45
CA ARG A 236 12.47 -25.52 2.44
C ARG A 236 13.73 -26.26 2.00
N GLY A 237 13.96 -26.43 0.70
CA GLY A 237 15.13 -27.12 0.13
C GLY A 237 16.37 -26.23 -0.01
N ALA A 238 16.20 -24.90 0.00
CA ALA A 238 17.28 -23.94 -0.11
C ALA A 238 18.10 -23.84 1.19
N ARG A 239 18.96 -24.84 1.42
CA ARG A 239 19.91 -24.96 2.56
C ARG A 239 20.88 -23.77 2.68
N ILE A 240 21.02 -22.95 1.63
CA ILE A 240 21.92 -21.79 1.58
C ILE A 240 21.42 -20.63 2.47
N ILE A 241 20.11 -20.52 2.73
CA ILE A 241 19.57 -19.43 3.56
C ILE A 241 19.82 -19.68 5.06
N TRP A 242 20.00 -20.94 5.47
CA TRP A 242 20.30 -21.30 6.86
C TRP A 242 21.78 -21.18 7.23
N GLY A 243 22.68 -21.02 6.24
CA GLY A 243 24.13 -21.05 6.47
C GLY A 243 24.79 -19.67 6.62
N SER A 244 24.05 -18.58 6.47
CA SER A 244 24.61 -17.21 6.52
C SER A 244 23.84 -16.26 7.45
N MET A 245 23.16 -16.80 8.46
CA MET A 245 22.72 -16.06 9.64
C MET A 245 23.47 -16.55 10.87
#